data_AF-A0A0U1NRB6-F1
#
_entry.id   AF-A0A0U1NRB6-F1
#
_cell.length_a   1.000
_cell.length_b   1.000
_cell.length_c   1.000
_cell.angle_alpha   90.00
_cell.angle_beta   90.00
_cell.angle_gamma   90.00
#
_symmetry.space_group_name_H-M   'P 1'
#
loop_
_entity.id
_entity.type
_entity.pdbx_description
1 polymer ?
#
loop_
_entity_poly.entity_id
_entity_poly.type
_entity_poly.pdbx_seq_one_letter_code
_entity_poly.pdbx_strand_id
1 'polypeptide(L)'
;MLKHVLLLTFVFFFIMSYHSFPAFALDKDSTQIQVKAEGVIHNINVADIPGFKEYLAELSPKLQELEKKNLRAWVPENSNQDTLIIGYACGIKSCNLSALQKKSGTGKWGGVLLEKRATYQESVMSPKKKKLAIVTSQQVGHRKTKNTIYSLKVDPKATKIFTKIKTVSPKEIGNGKYTHPFHNLRFHDEKNFSVTPIVQGPPSTEEPELGPQPIHGVMGD
;
A
#
# COMPACT_ATOMS: atom_id res chain seq x y z
N MET A 1 49.91 14.84 44.37
CA MET A 1 49.37 13.47 44.19
C MET A 1 47.84 13.40 44.16
N LEU A 2 47.12 14.18 44.97
CA LEU A 2 45.64 14.18 45.02
C LEU A 2 44.94 14.53 43.68
N LYS A 3 45.52 15.43 42.87
CA LYS A 3 44.97 15.83 41.56
C LYS A 3 44.96 14.72 40.51
N HIS A 4 45.82 13.70 40.62
CA HIS A 4 45.92 12.63 39.62
C HIS A 4 44.95 11.47 39.94
N VAL A 5 44.62 11.28 41.22
CA VAL A 5 43.61 10.31 41.66
C VAL A 5 42.21 10.74 41.22
N LEU A 6 41.92 12.04 41.25
CA LEU A 6 40.62 12.60 40.86
C LEU A 6 40.33 12.53 39.35
N LEU A 7 41.38 12.58 38.52
CA LEU A 7 41.23 12.44 37.07
C LEU A 7 40.96 10.97 36.68
N LEU A 8 41.58 10.02 37.39
CA LEU A 8 41.42 8.58 37.16
C LEU A 8 40.02 8.08 37.54
N THR A 9 39.44 8.58 38.64
CA THR A 9 38.06 8.23 39.01
C THR A 9 37.02 8.83 38.07
N PHE A 10 37.26 10.04 37.53
CA PHE A 10 36.35 10.66 36.56
C PHE A 10 36.30 9.88 35.23
N VAL A 11 37.44 9.39 34.74
CA VAL A 11 37.50 8.57 33.52
C VAL A 11 36.84 7.20 33.73
N PHE A 12 37.05 6.56 34.88
CA PHE A 12 36.43 5.26 35.17
C PHE A 12 34.90 5.34 35.29
N PHE A 13 34.37 6.39 35.93
CA PHE A 13 32.92 6.61 35.98
C PHE A 13 32.32 6.98 34.62
N PHE A 14 33.04 7.73 33.77
CA PHE A 14 32.57 8.06 32.44
C PHE A 14 32.53 6.84 31.50
N ILE A 15 33.52 5.94 31.61
CA ILE A 15 33.55 4.68 30.84
C ILE A 15 32.43 3.72 31.31
N MET A 16 32.20 3.59 32.62
CA MET A 16 31.12 2.74 33.15
C MET A 16 29.72 3.29 32.86
N SER A 17 29.56 4.62 32.80
CA SER A 17 28.30 5.28 32.41
C SER A 17 28.01 5.13 30.92
N TYR A 18 29.03 4.96 30.08
CA TYR A 18 28.86 4.64 28.65
C TYR A 18 28.48 3.17 28.39
N HIS A 19 28.65 2.28 29.37
CA HIS A 19 28.31 0.84 29.25
C HIS A 19 26.97 0.47 29.91
N SER A 20 26.23 1.46 30.43
CA SER A 20 24.96 1.23 31.14
C SER A 20 23.74 1.84 30.42
N PHE A 21 23.89 2.35 29.20
CA PHE A 21 22.75 2.34 28.31
C PHE A 21 22.52 0.88 27.92
N PRO A 22 21.32 0.30 28.12
CA PRO A 22 20.98 -0.86 27.35
C PRO A 22 21.11 -0.41 25.90
N ALA A 23 22.16 -0.88 25.23
CA ALA A 23 22.07 -1.16 23.83
C ALA A 23 20.86 -2.09 23.75
N PHE A 24 19.69 -1.53 23.48
CA PHE A 24 18.67 -2.25 22.77
C PHE A 24 19.40 -2.67 21.49
N ALA A 25 19.99 -3.86 21.54
CA ALA A 25 20.10 -4.69 20.37
C ALA A 25 18.68 -4.74 19.84
N LEU A 26 18.38 -3.80 18.94
CA LEU A 26 17.31 -3.95 17.99
C LEU A 26 17.65 -5.28 17.34
N ASP A 27 16.93 -6.29 17.80
CA ASP A 27 17.13 -7.66 17.39
C ASP A 27 17.20 -7.65 15.86
N LYS A 28 18.27 -8.23 15.33
CA LYS A 28 18.44 -8.34 13.90
C LYS A 28 17.27 -9.16 13.37
N ASP A 29 16.38 -8.46 12.70
CA ASP A 29 16.00 -8.84 11.35
C ASP A 29 15.27 -10.19 11.21
N SER A 30 13.97 -10.20 11.55
CA SER A 30 13.02 -10.50 10.47
C SER A 30 12.79 -9.19 9.70
N THR A 31 13.85 -8.70 9.04
CA THR A 31 13.70 -7.67 8.01
C THR A 31 12.85 -8.22 6.90
N GLN A 32 12.84 -9.53 6.70
CA GLN A 32 11.99 -10.22 5.75
C GLN A 32 10.74 -10.79 6.40
N ILE A 33 9.63 -10.58 5.73
CA ILE A 33 8.31 -11.09 6.07
C ILE A 33 7.80 -11.96 4.91
N GLN A 34 7.05 -12.99 5.25
CA GLN A 34 6.39 -13.86 4.29
C GLN A 34 4.98 -13.35 4.05
N VAL A 35 4.69 -12.99 2.81
CA VAL A 35 3.38 -12.48 2.38
C VAL A 35 2.80 -13.46 1.39
N LYS A 36 1.61 -14.00 1.69
CA LYS A 36 0.91 -14.94 0.81
C LYS A 36 -0.06 -14.19 -0.10
N ALA A 37 0.08 -14.35 -1.41
CA ALA A 37 -0.84 -13.81 -2.41
C ALA A 37 -1.16 -14.93 -3.42
N GLU A 38 -2.46 -15.19 -3.66
CA GLU A 38 -2.92 -16.20 -4.63
C GLU A 38 -2.27 -17.59 -4.46
N GLY A 39 -2.03 -18.00 -3.22
CA GLY A 39 -1.39 -19.28 -2.92
C GLY A 39 0.14 -19.28 -2.94
N VAL A 40 0.78 -18.22 -3.46
CA VAL A 40 2.23 -18.07 -3.54
C VAL A 40 2.77 -17.27 -2.36
N ILE A 41 3.91 -17.71 -1.82
CA ILE A 41 4.60 -17.04 -0.71
C ILE A 41 5.68 -16.12 -1.29
N HIS A 42 5.63 -14.85 -0.92
CA HIS A 42 6.60 -13.83 -1.28
C HIS A 42 7.41 -13.42 -0.06
N ASN A 43 8.75 -13.46 -0.18
CA ASN A 43 9.65 -12.90 0.82
C ASN A 43 9.88 -11.43 0.48
N ILE A 44 9.49 -10.53 1.39
CA ILE A 44 9.53 -9.08 1.18
C ILE A 44 10.23 -8.45 2.37
N ASN A 45 11.12 -7.48 2.13
CA ASN A 45 11.69 -6.74 3.26
C ASN A 45 10.64 -5.75 3.80
N VAL A 46 10.51 -5.61 5.12
CA VAL A 46 9.68 -4.62 5.80
C VAL A 46 9.98 -3.21 5.28
N ALA A 47 11.25 -2.90 5.00
CA ALA A 47 11.68 -1.62 4.46
C ALA A 47 11.28 -1.40 2.99
N ASP A 48 10.97 -2.46 2.25
CA ASP A 48 10.52 -2.36 0.85
C ASP A 48 9.03 -1.98 0.76
N ILE A 49 8.28 -2.09 1.87
CA ILE A 49 6.87 -1.72 1.94
C ILE A 49 6.75 -0.27 2.43
N PRO A 50 6.37 0.69 1.56
CA PRO A 50 6.30 2.10 1.94
C PRO A 50 5.40 2.33 3.14
N GLY A 51 5.92 2.99 4.18
CA GLY A 51 5.18 3.36 5.39
C GLY A 51 4.95 2.24 6.40
N PHE A 52 5.39 1.00 6.13
CA PHE A 52 5.15 -0.13 7.04
C PHE A 52 6.14 -0.15 8.20
N LYS A 53 7.42 0.16 7.96
CA LYS A 53 8.43 0.23 9.02
C LYS A 53 8.06 1.28 10.07
N GLU A 54 7.63 2.45 9.63
CA GLU A 54 7.21 3.55 10.49
C GLU A 54 5.97 3.15 11.30
N TYR A 55 5.00 2.48 10.67
CA TYR A 55 3.82 1.97 11.35
C TYR A 55 4.16 0.94 12.43
N LEU A 56 5.04 -0.02 12.14
CA LEU A 56 5.46 -1.01 13.13
C LEU A 56 6.15 -0.37 14.33
N ALA A 57 6.92 0.70 14.13
CA ALA A 57 7.58 1.43 15.20
C ALA A 57 6.60 2.09 16.20
N GLU A 58 5.34 2.31 15.81
CA GLU A 58 4.28 2.83 16.69
C GLU A 58 3.68 1.74 17.61
N LEU A 59 4.04 0.47 17.41
CA LEU A 59 3.43 -0.67 18.07
C LEU A 59 4.40 -1.34 19.06
N SER A 60 3.83 -2.00 20.08
CA SER A 60 4.60 -2.88 20.95
C SER A 60 5.12 -4.12 20.19
N PRO A 61 6.22 -4.76 20.61
CA PRO A 61 6.81 -5.90 19.89
C PRO A 61 5.82 -7.03 19.61
N LYS A 62 4.94 -7.36 20.56
CA LYS A 62 3.90 -8.37 20.38
C LYS A 62 2.91 -8.00 19.26
N LEU A 63 2.54 -6.73 19.16
CA LEU A 63 1.64 -6.24 18.10
C LEU A 63 2.36 -6.14 16.76
N GLN A 64 3.66 -5.83 16.74
CA GLN A 64 4.44 -5.86 15.50
C GLN A 64 4.46 -7.26 14.88
N GLU A 65 4.71 -8.30 15.67
CA GLU A 65 4.69 -9.69 15.20
C GLU A 65 3.32 -10.12 14.68
N LEU A 66 2.25 -9.63 15.30
CA LEU A 66 0.88 -9.88 14.84
C LEU A 66 0.61 -9.18 13.50
N GLU A 67 0.98 -7.90 13.38
CA GLU A 67 0.78 -7.12 12.14
C GLU A 67 1.57 -7.68 10.96
N LYS A 68 2.82 -8.14 11.18
CA LYS A 68 3.62 -8.81 10.14
C LYS A 68 2.93 -10.06 9.57
N LYS A 69 2.17 -10.80 10.40
CA LYS A 69 1.42 -12.00 10.00
C LYS A 69 0.07 -11.70 9.35
N ASN A 70 -0.50 -10.53 9.66
CA ASN A 70 -1.84 -10.12 9.20
C ASN A 70 -1.83 -9.27 7.93
N LEU A 71 -0.67 -9.16 7.27
CA LEU A 71 -0.59 -8.51 5.97
C LEU A 71 -1.51 -9.20 4.97
N ARG A 72 -2.29 -8.38 4.26
CA ARG A 72 -3.13 -8.84 3.16
C ARG A 72 -2.45 -8.51 1.86
N ALA A 73 -2.41 -9.43 0.93
CA ALA A 73 -1.85 -9.17 -0.39
C ALA A 73 -2.61 -9.89 -1.49
N TRP A 74 -2.54 -9.30 -2.68
CA TRP A 74 -3.06 -9.91 -3.91
C TRP A 74 -2.20 -9.47 -5.09
N VAL A 75 -2.29 -10.24 -6.17
CA VAL A 75 -1.66 -9.93 -7.45
C VAL A 75 -2.68 -9.16 -8.29
N PRO A 76 -2.32 -8.05 -8.95
CA PRO A 76 -3.25 -7.37 -9.84
C PRO A 76 -3.70 -8.30 -10.99
N GLU A 77 -4.94 -8.15 -11.43
CA GLU A 77 -5.46 -8.94 -12.54
C GLU A 77 -4.58 -8.73 -13.80
N ASN A 78 -4.31 -9.81 -14.52
CA ASN A 78 -3.41 -9.85 -15.69
C ASN A 78 -1.94 -9.50 -15.39
N SER A 79 -1.55 -9.42 -14.12
CA SER A 79 -0.15 -9.27 -13.73
C SER A 79 0.57 -10.60 -13.67
N ASN A 80 1.88 -10.55 -13.83
CA ASN A 80 2.73 -11.63 -13.36
C ASN A 80 2.86 -11.52 -11.82
N GLN A 81 3.36 -12.58 -11.17
CA GLN A 81 3.64 -12.61 -9.72
C GLN A 81 4.84 -11.72 -9.30
N ASP A 82 5.25 -10.79 -10.16
CA ASP A 82 6.27 -9.77 -9.91
C ASP A 82 5.68 -8.45 -9.42
N THR A 83 4.35 -8.35 -9.32
CA THR A 83 3.63 -7.17 -8.84
C THR A 83 2.63 -7.58 -7.77
N LEU A 84 2.56 -6.82 -6.68
CA LEU A 84 1.70 -7.08 -5.53
C LEU A 84 1.05 -5.79 -5.05
N ILE A 85 -0.18 -5.88 -4.60
CA ILE A 85 -0.74 -4.87 -3.70
C ILE A 85 -0.73 -5.44 -2.29
N ILE A 86 -0.22 -4.66 -1.33
CA ILE A 86 -0.17 -5.03 0.08
C ILE A 86 -1.01 -4.06 0.89
N GLY A 87 -1.86 -4.62 1.74
CA GLY A 87 -2.58 -3.94 2.81
C GLY A 87 -1.98 -4.24 4.18
N TYR A 88 -1.72 -3.20 4.96
CA TYR A 88 -1.26 -3.29 6.35
C TYR A 88 -2.09 -2.41 7.30
N ALA A 89 -2.01 -2.69 8.61
CA ALA A 89 -2.84 -2.07 9.65
C ALA A 89 -4.34 -2.38 9.55
N CYS A 90 -4.74 -3.32 8.69
CA CYS A 90 -6.13 -3.59 8.33
C CYS A 90 -6.83 -4.38 9.46
N GLY A 91 -7.33 -3.67 10.47
CA GLY A 91 -8.02 -4.25 11.64
C GLY A 91 -7.72 -3.53 12.95
N ILE A 92 -6.51 -2.96 13.09
CA ILE A 92 -6.13 -2.12 14.24
C ILE A 92 -6.34 -0.63 13.91
N LYS A 93 -5.94 -0.24 12.70
CA LYS A 93 -6.20 1.09 12.15
C LYS A 93 -6.97 0.94 10.84
N SER A 94 -7.22 2.06 10.19
CA SER A 94 -7.70 2.04 8.83
C SER A 94 -6.60 1.53 7.89
N CYS A 95 -6.95 0.58 7.02
CA CYS A 95 -6.03 -0.15 6.14
C CYS A 95 -5.24 0.80 5.24
N ASN A 96 -3.91 0.65 5.22
CA ASN A 96 -3.03 1.38 4.30
C ASN A 96 -2.65 0.45 3.14
N LEU A 97 -2.70 0.96 1.92
CA LEU A 97 -2.39 0.19 0.72
C LEU A 97 -1.10 0.67 0.06
N SER A 98 -0.27 -0.27 -0.36
CA SER A 98 0.95 -0.02 -1.12
C SER A 98 1.00 -0.94 -2.35
N ALA A 99 1.40 -0.39 -3.49
CA ALA A 99 1.68 -1.17 -4.69
C ALA A 99 3.18 -1.46 -4.77
N LEU A 100 3.56 -2.71 -4.94
CA LEU A 100 4.94 -3.20 -4.97
C LEU A 100 5.23 -3.95 -6.27
N GLN A 101 6.43 -3.78 -6.80
CA GLN A 101 6.93 -4.53 -7.95
C GLN A 101 8.36 -5.00 -7.65
N LYS A 102 8.61 -6.26 -7.99
CA LYS A 102 9.90 -6.91 -7.82
C LYS A 102 10.88 -6.37 -8.86
N LYS A 103 12.03 -5.90 -8.39
CA LYS A 103 13.12 -5.49 -9.26
C LYS A 103 13.78 -6.71 -9.88
N SER A 104 13.93 -6.69 -11.20
CA SER A 104 14.53 -7.80 -11.94
C SER A 104 15.96 -8.06 -11.45
N GLY A 105 16.26 -9.33 -11.13
CA GLY A 105 17.59 -9.79 -10.76
C GLY A 105 18.10 -9.38 -9.38
N THR A 106 17.35 -8.62 -8.56
CA THR A 106 17.88 -8.14 -7.26
C THR A 106 17.13 -8.65 -6.03
N GLY A 107 16.01 -9.37 -6.21
CA GLY A 107 15.18 -9.87 -5.09
C GLY A 107 14.51 -8.79 -4.23
N LYS A 108 14.71 -7.50 -4.56
CA LYS A 108 14.16 -6.35 -3.84
C LYS A 108 12.80 -5.96 -4.41
N TRP A 109 11.95 -5.43 -3.56
CA TRP A 109 10.69 -4.83 -3.98
C TRP A 109 10.80 -3.31 -3.94
N GLY A 110 10.22 -2.64 -4.93
CA GLY A 110 10.06 -1.19 -4.93
C GLY A 110 8.59 -0.85 -5.05
N GLY A 111 8.15 0.19 -4.35
CA GLY A 111 6.73 0.47 -4.23
C GLY A 111 6.35 1.93 -4.07
N VAL A 112 5.05 2.18 -4.16
CA VAL A 112 4.43 3.47 -3.86
C VAL A 112 3.32 3.28 -2.83
N LEU A 113 3.22 4.22 -1.89
CA LEU A 113 2.05 4.32 -1.02
C LEU A 113 0.87 4.85 -1.83
N LEU A 114 -0.29 4.22 -1.70
CA LEU A 114 -1.53 4.61 -2.37
C LEU A 114 -2.33 5.55 -1.45
N GLU A 115 -3.57 5.20 -1.11
CA GLU A 115 -4.35 5.90 -0.09
C GLU A 115 -4.23 5.21 1.26
N LYS A 116 -4.32 6.02 2.32
CA LYS A 116 -4.62 5.54 3.65
C LYS A 116 -6.14 5.33 3.75
N ARG A 117 -6.57 4.34 4.51
CA ARG A 117 -7.98 4.11 4.86
C ARG A 117 -8.89 3.72 3.68
N ALA A 118 -8.37 2.96 2.72
CA ALA A 118 -9.21 2.41 1.66
C ALA A 118 -10.25 1.44 2.25
N THR A 119 -11.52 1.64 1.88
CA THR A 119 -12.68 0.78 2.19
C THR A 119 -12.99 -0.22 1.09
N TYR A 120 -12.49 0.05 -0.13
CA TYR A 120 -12.59 -0.84 -1.27
C TYR A 120 -11.41 -0.61 -2.20
N GLN A 121 -10.99 -1.65 -2.93
CA GLN A 121 -9.92 -1.56 -3.90
C GLN A 121 -10.01 -2.63 -4.99
N GLU A 122 -9.55 -2.25 -6.17
CA GLU A 122 -9.35 -3.12 -7.33
C GLU A 122 -8.09 -2.69 -8.08
N SER A 123 -7.46 -3.64 -8.79
CA SER A 123 -6.25 -3.37 -9.55
C SER A 123 -6.14 -4.27 -10.76
N VAL A 124 -5.80 -3.69 -11.91
CA VAL A 124 -5.67 -4.40 -13.18
C VAL A 124 -4.46 -3.89 -13.95
N MET A 125 -3.77 -4.79 -14.64
CA MET A 125 -2.70 -4.46 -15.57
C MET A 125 -3.25 -4.12 -16.95
N SER A 126 -2.65 -3.13 -17.59
CA SER A 126 -2.84 -2.85 -19.03
C SER A 126 -2.49 -4.08 -19.88
N PRO A 127 -3.08 -4.23 -21.09
CA PRO A 127 -2.82 -5.39 -21.96
C PRO A 127 -1.34 -5.67 -22.25
N LYS A 128 -0.51 -4.64 -22.45
CA LYS A 128 0.94 -4.78 -22.67
C LYS A 128 1.75 -4.79 -21.37
N LYS A 129 1.10 -4.83 -20.20
CA LYS A 129 1.72 -4.88 -18.86
C LYS A 129 2.68 -3.73 -18.55
N LYS A 130 2.45 -2.54 -19.14
CA LYS A 130 3.30 -1.35 -18.94
C LYS A 130 2.75 -0.35 -17.93
N LYS A 131 1.45 -0.42 -17.67
CA LYS A 131 0.72 0.40 -16.70
C LYS A 131 -0.10 -0.49 -15.77
N LEU A 132 -0.11 -0.12 -14.50
CA LEU A 132 -0.98 -0.67 -13.46
C LEU A 132 -2.02 0.39 -13.10
N ALA A 133 -3.30 0.06 -13.24
CA ALA A 133 -4.38 0.88 -12.73
C ALA A 133 -4.84 0.34 -11.39
N ILE A 134 -5.03 1.22 -10.42
CA ILE A 134 -5.55 0.87 -9.09
C ILE A 134 -6.66 1.83 -8.73
N VAL A 135 -7.83 1.30 -8.44
CA VAL A 135 -8.97 2.04 -7.92
C VAL A 135 -9.02 1.80 -6.42
N THR A 136 -9.18 2.87 -5.65
CA THR A 136 -9.44 2.80 -4.20
C THR A 136 -10.66 3.64 -3.87
N SER A 137 -11.47 3.20 -2.93
CA SER A 137 -12.61 3.98 -2.42
C SER A 137 -12.47 4.21 -0.93
N GLN A 138 -12.73 5.42 -0.45
CA GLN A 138 -12.63 5.80 0.97
C GLN A 138 -13.91 6.50 1.43
N GLN A 139 -14.46 6.09 2.56
CA GLN A 139 -15.54 6.84 3.21
C GLN A 139 -14.99 8.15 3.81
N VAL A 140 -15.52 9.29 3.39
CA VAL A 140 -15.12 10.63 3.85
C VAL A 140 -16.23 11.36 4.62
N GLY A 141 -17.41 10.73 4.75
CA GLY A 141 -18.53 11.24 5.52
C GLY A 141 -19.73 10.30 5.47
N HIS A 142 -20.84 10.67 6.12
CA HIS A 142 -22.09 9.90 6.02
C HIS A 142 -22.54 9.84 4.56
N ARG A 143 -22.63 8.61 4.02
CA ARG A 143 -22.96 8.34 2.60
C ARG A 143 -22.05 9.07 1.59
N LYS A 144 -20.82 9.45 1.96
CA LYS A 144 -19.88 10.11 1.05
C LYS A 144 -18.63 9.26 0.87
N THR A 145 -18.35 8.91 -0.39
CA THR A 145 -17.19 8.09 -0.77
C THR A 145 -16.30 8.87 -1.73
N LYS A 146 -15.03 9.03 -1.38
CA LYS A 146 -13.99 9.50 -2.29
C LYS A 146 -13.40 8.28 -2.98
N ASN A 147 -13.64 8.14 -4.28
CA ASN A 147 -12.89 7.19 -5.09
C ASN A 147 -11.57 7.85 -5.54
N THR A 148 -10.53 7.08 -5.80
CA THR A 148 -9.26 7.57 -6.33
C THR A 148 -8.78 6.54 -7.33
N ILE A 149 -8.41 6.98 -8.53
CA ILE A 149 -7.79 6.13 -9.54
C ILE A 149 -6.32 6.50 -9.67
N TYR A 150 -5.45 5.54 -9.44
CA TYR A 150 -4.02 5.62 -9.65
C TYR A 150 -3.67 4.98 -11.00
N SER A 151 -2.87 5.68 -11.79
CA SER A 151 -2.15 5.10 -12.92
C SER A 151 -0.67 5.08 -12.59
N LEU A 152 -0.07 3.89 -12.57
CA LEU A 152 1.34 3.69 -12.28
C LEU A 152 2.04 3.13 -13.52
N LYS A 153 3.12 3.79 -13.95
CA LYS A 153 4.04 3.19 -14.94
C LYS A 153 4.80 2.05 -14.27
N VAL A 154 4.88 0.91 -14.96
CA VAL A 154 5.55 -0.32 -14.51
C VAL A 154 6.81 -0.49 -15.36
N ASP A 155 7.99 -0.29 -14.76
CA ASP A 155 9.27 -0.45 -15.45
C ASP A 155 10.25 -1.28 -14.59
N PRO A 156 10.49 -2.56 -14.96
CA PRO A 156 11.35 -3.45 -14.19
C PRO A 156 12.82 -3.05 -14.21
N LYS A 157 13.24 -2.16 -15.14
CA LYS A 157 14.62 -1.71 -15.30
C LYS A 157 14.87 -0.32 -14.67
N ALA A 158 13.83 0.41 -14.30
CA ALA A 158 13.97 1.74 -13.74
C ALA A 158 14.46 1.73 -12.28
N THR A 159 15.17 2.79 -11.89
CA THR A 159 15.54 3.04 -10.48
C THR A 159 14.30 3.26 -9.60
N LYS A 160 13.26 3.89 -10.17
CA LYS A 160 11.91 3.98 -9.59
C LYS A 160 10.99 3.05 -10.36
N ILE A 161 10.69 1.91 -9.76
CA ILE A 161 9.96 0.81 -10.40
C ILE A 161 8.52 1.22 -10.73
N PHE A 162 7.91 2.03 -9.87
CA PHE A 162 6.66 2.71 -10.14
C PHE A 162 6.83 4.22 -10.18
N THR A 163 6.11 4.84 -11.11
CA THR A 163 5.90 6.29 -11.15
C THR A 163 4.41 6.55 -11.15
N LYS A 164 3.91 7.28 -10.15
CA LYS A 164 2.51 7.75 -10.10
C LYS A 164 2.33 8.83 -11.15
N ILE A 165 1.52 8.53 -12.17
CA ILE A 165 1.32 9.40 -13.33
C ILE A 165 0.18 10.40 -13.06
N LYS A 166 -0.93 9.92 -12.48
CA LYS A 166 -2.10 10.75 -12.20
C LYS A 166 -2.90 10.14 -11.05
N THR A 167 -3.41 11.01 -10.17
CA THR A 167 -4.57 10.70 -9.32
C THR A 167 -5.76 11.35 -9.99
N VAL A 168 -6.73 10.55 -10.44
CA VAL A 168 -8.03 11.11 -10.82
C VAL A 168 -8.92 11.03 -9.59
N SER A 169 -9.15 12.19 -8.98
CA SER A 169 -10.22 12.33 -7.99
C SER A 169 -11.53 12.51 -8.76
N PRO A 170 -12.62 11.84 -8.41
CA PRO A 170 -13.84 11.80 -9.21
C PRO A 170 -14.65 13.10 -9.14
N LYS A 171 -14.03 14.26 -8.90
CA LYS A 171 -14.70 15.54 -9.20
C LYS A 171 -14.87 15.74 -10.71
N GLU A 172 -14.17 14.92 -11.49
CA GLU A 172 -14.06 15.03 -12.95
C GLU A 172 -14.63 13.82 -13.71
N ILE A 173 -15.14 12.80 -13.00
CA ILE A 173 -15.65 11.55 -13.59
C ILE A 173 -17.13 11.41 -13.21
N GLY A 174 -18.02 12.04 -13.98
CA GLY A 174 -19.48 11.93 -13.85
C GLY A 174 -20.13 13.01 -12.99
N ASN A 175 -21.21 13.60 -13.50
CA ASN A 175 -21.98 14.70 -12.90
C ASN A 175 -22.26 14.48 -11.41
N GLY A 176 -21.63 15.33 -10.59
CA GLY A 176 -21.47 15.17 -9.15
C GLY A 176 -22.71 14.74 -8.37
N LYS A 177 -22.58 13.61 -7.67
CA LYS A 177 -23.19 13.27 -6.35
C LYS A 177 -22.56 11.94 -5.90
N TYR A 178 -21.60 12.00 -4.99
CA TYR A 178 -20.89 10.81 -4.48
C TYR A 178 -21.72 10.05 -3.45
N THR A 179 -21.87 8.74 -3.64
CA THR A 179 -22.32 7.80 -2.59
C THR A 179 -21.64 6.43 -2.66
N HIS A 180 -21.03 6.02 -3.79
CA HIS A 180 -20.72 4.61 -4.05
C HIS A 180 -19.24 4.31 -4.38
N PRO A 181 -18.68 3.20 -3.87
CA PRO A 181 -17.36 2.70 -4.30
C PRO A 181 -17.33 2.37 -5.80
N PHE A 182 -16.18 2.54 -6.43
CA PHE A 182 -15.96 2.07 -7.81
C PHE A 182 -15.50 0.62 -7.81
N HIS A 183 -15.98 -0.18 -8.78
CA HIS A 183 -15.63 -1.58 -9.03
C HIS A 183 -15.58 -1.90 -10.52
N ASN A 184 -15.29 -3.15 -10.88
CA ASN A 184 -15.18 -3.63 -12.26
C ASN A 184 -14.24 -2.76 -13.12
N LEU A 185 -13.09 -2.37 -12.58
CA LEU A 185 -12.05 -1.68 -13.32
C LEU A 185 -11.55 -2.54 -14.48
N ARG A 186 -11.64 -2.03 -15.72
CA ARG A 186 -11.18 -2.73 -16.93
C ARG A 186 -10.42 -1.79 -17.86
N PHE A 187 -9.38 -2.32 -18.51
CA PHE A 187 -8.75 -1.65 -19.64
C PHE A 187 -9.44 -2.04 -20.95
N HIS A 188 -9.69 -1.07 -21.82
CA HIS A 188 -10.08 -1.30 -23.22
C HIS A 188 -8.84 -1.33 -24.13
N ASP A 189 -7.84 -0.53 -23.80
CA ASP A 189 -6.53 -0.49 -24.45
C ASP A 189 -5.46 0.03 -23.46
N GLU A 190 -4.30 0.45 -23.96
CA GLU A 190 -3.18 0.94 -23.14
C GLU A 190 -3.44 2.27 -22.42
N LYS A 191 -4.47 3.01 -22.84
CA LYS A 191 -4.80 4.34 -22.33
C LYS A 191 -6.22 4.39 -21.80
N ASN A 192 -7.18 3.72 -22.44
CA ASN A 192 -8.59 3.83 -22.11
C ASN A 192 -9.03 2.75 -21.11
N PHE A 193 -9.83 3.15 -20.13
CA PHE A 193 -10.36 2.27 -19.09
C PHE A 193 -11.83 2.57 -18.79
N SER A 194 -12.50 1.63 -18.13
CA SER A 194 -13.83 1.80 -17.55
C SER A 194 -13.86 1.39 -16.08
N VAL A 195 -14.71 2.04 -15.28
CA VAL A 195 -15.07 1.65 -13.91
C VAL A 195 -16.58 1.73 -13.73
N THR A 196 -17.17 0.84 -12.94
CA THR A 196 -18.60 0.87 -12.62
C THR A 196 -18.78 1.33 -11.17
N PRO A 197 -19.76 2.19 -10.83
CA PRO A 197 -20.10 2.46 -9.43
C PRO A 197 -20.95 1.32 -8.83
N ILE A 198 -20.64 0.87 -7.61
CA ILE A 198 -21.45 -0.12 -6.89
C ILE A 198 -22.74 0.55 -6.43
N VAL A 199 -23.83 0.41 -7.19
CA VAL A 199 -25.15 0.87 -6.74
C VAL A 199 -25.69 -0.14 -5.73
N GLN A 200 -25.68 0.23 -4.45
CA GLN A 200 -26.49 -0.45 -3.42
C GLN A 200 -27.75 0.38 -3.20
N GLY A 201 -28.81 0.05 -3.93
CA GLY A 201 -30.16 0.56 -3.63
C GLY A 201 -30.84 -0.32 -2.57
N PRO A 202 -31.85 0.19 -1.84
CA PRO A 202 -32.84 -0.71 -1.24
C PRO A 202 -33.50 -1.55 -2.36
N PRO A 203 -34.00 -2.77 -2.08
CA PRO A 203 -34.71 -3.54 -3.10
C PRO A 203 -35.87 -2.68 -3.63
N SER A 204 -35.86 -2.31 -4.91
CA SER A 204 -36.98 -1.60 -5.53
C SER A 204 -38.12 -2.59 -5.75
N THR A 205 -39.33 -2.18 -5.43
CA THR A 205 -40.58 -2.89 -5.77
C THR A 205 -41.08 -2.56 -7.19
N GLU A 206 -40.33 -1.76 -7.94
CA GLU A 206 -40.66 -1.35 -9.31
C GLU A 206 -39.52 -1.73 -10.26
N GLU A 207 -39.90 -1.97 -11.53
CA GLU A 207 -39.16 -2.51 -12.67
C GLU A 207 -37.63 -2.36 -12.68
N PRO A 208 -36.88 -3.30 -13.28
CA PRO A 208 -35.43 -3.29 -13.28
C PRO A 208 -34.89 -2.03 -13.97
N GLU A 209 -34.47 -1.03 -13.18
CA GLU A 209 -33.64 0.06 -13.68
C GLU A 209 -32.40 -0.54 -14.34
N LEU A 210 -32.11 -0.11 -15.57
CA LEU A 210 -30.85 -0.37 -16.25
C LEU A 210 -29.72 -0.08 -15.26
N GLY A 211 -28.93 -1.10 -14.91
CA GLY A 211 -27.88 -1.01 -13.91
C GLY A 211 -26.88 0.12 -14.18
N PRO A 212 -26.05 0.49 -13.20
CA PRO A 212 -25.10 1.59 -13.32
C PRO A 212 -24.26 1.46 -14.59
N GLN A 213 -24.26 2.51 -15.41
CA GLN A 213 -23.46 2.54 -16.63
C GLN A 213 -21.96 2.65 -16.29
N PRO A 214 -21.07 1.95 -17.02
CA PRO A 214 -19.64 2.13 -16.87
C PRO A 214 -19.22 3.57 -17.14
N ILE A 215 -18.32 4.08 -16.32
CA ILE A 215 -17.68 5.37 -16.55
C ILE A 215 -16.34 5.15 -17.23
N HIS A 216 -16.16 5.81 -18.38
CA HIS A 216 -14.93 5.74 -19.15
C HIS A 216 -13.95 6.85 -18.78
N GLY A 217 -12.66 6.53 -18.85
CA GLY A 217 -11.60 7.50 -18.64
C GLY A 217 -10.37 7.19 -19.48
N VAL A 218 -9.49 8.19 -19.57
CA VAL A 218 -8.17 8.07 -20.20
C VAL A 218 -7.11 8.15 -19.11
N MET A 219 -6.30 7.11 -18.99
CA MET A 219 -5.09 7.10 -18.17
C MET A 219 -4.08 8.06 -18.81
N GLY A 220 -3.65 9.06 -18.04
CA GLY A 220 -2.57 9.97 -18.46
C GLY A 220 -1.27 9.22 -18.78
N ASP A 221 -0.38 9.91 -19.50
CA ASP A 221 0.99 9.46 -19.78
C ASP A 221 1.98 10.03 -18.75
#